data_AF-H0HP76-F1
#
_entry.id   AF-H0HP76-F1
#
_cell.length_a   1.000
_cell.length_b   1.000
_cell.length_c   1.000
_cell.angle_alpha   90.00
_cell.angle_beta   90.00
_cell.angle_gamma   90.00
#
_symmetry.space_group_name_H-M   'P 1'
#
loop_
_entity.id
_entity.type
_entity.pdbx_description
1 polymer ?
#
loop_
_entity_poly.entity_id
_entity_poly.type
_entity_poly.pdbx_seq_one_letter_code
_entity_poly.pdbx_strand_id
1 'polypeptide(L)'
;MLIEIRDDVIWAKHLKASPALYNAVVNLPEEETINLAVDGIVGKWARMRTGADGRPTLGIKPVGAMATVWKRLQERRGEKVRVSWPDDEEDAWLRLADTTFEEWYSAEDEEAFGDLRPL
;
A
#
# COMPACT_ATOMS: atom_id res chain seq x y z
N MET A 1 -7.74 8.32 8.75
CA MET A 1 -7.07 9.05 9.85
C MET A 1 -5.73 9.58 9.36
N LEU A 2 -5.08 10.52 10.07
CA LEU A 2 -3.77 11.06 9.68
C LEU A 2 -2.66 10.50 10.59
N ILE A 3 -1.54 10.10 10.01
CA ILE A 3 -0.31 9.72 10.73
C ILE A 3 0.88 10.47 10.16
N GLU A 4 1.92 10.70 10.96
CA GLU A 4 3.17 11.31 10.48
C GLU A 4 4.13 10.25 9.95
N ILE A 5 4.79 10.54 8.82
CA ILE A 5 5.85 9.69 8.25
C ILE A 5 7.13 9.90 9.07
N ARG A 6 7.37 9.01 10.03
CA ARG A 6 8.55 9.06 10.92
C ARG A 6 9.54 7.92 10.70
N ASP A 7 9.04 6.75 10.34
CA ASP A 7 9.76 5.48 10.40
C ASP A 7 9.60 4.69 9.08
N ASP A 8 10.37 3.62 8.95
CA ASP A 8 10.27 2.61 7.87
C ASP A 8 9.03 1.72 8.00
N VAL A 9 8.36 1.80 9.14
CA VAL A 9 7.18 1.01 9.49
C VAL A 9 6.10 1.90 10.07
N ILE A 10 4.86 1.45 10.02
CA ILE A 10 3.78 2.10 10.73
C ILE A 10 3.60 1.40 12.08
N TRP A 11 3.90 2.13 13.16
CA TRP A 11 3.70 1.65 14.52
C TRP A 11 2.21 1.68 14.90
N ALA A 12 1.71 0.62 15.55
CA ALA A 12 0.32 0.51 15.97
C ALA A 12 -0.12 1.68 16.87
N LYS A 13 0.80 2.25 17.67
CA LYS A 13 0.52 3.43 18.51
C LYS A 13 0.03 4.66 17.71
N HIS A 14 0.41 4.78 16.43
CA HIS A 14 -0.05 5.86 15.55
C HIS A 14 -1.46 5.60 15.02
N LEU A 15 -1.96 4.36 15.12
CA LEU A 15 -3.29 3.96 14.65
C LEU A 15 -4.38 4.12 15.71
N LYS A 16 -4.05 4.55 16.94
CA LYS A 16 -5.00 4.65 18.07
C LYS A 16 -6.20 5.56 17.80
N ALA A 17 -6.08 6.51 16.88
CA ALA A 17 -7.20 7.36 16.45
C ALA A 17 -8.28 6.59 15.67
N SER A 18 -8.00 5.38 15.20
CA SER A 18 -8.96 4.45 14.64
C SER A 18 -8.93 3.14 15.44
N PRO A 19 -9.79 2.98 16.46
CA PRO A 19 -9.81 1.80 17.32
C PRO A 19 -9.98 0.49 16.54
N ALA A 20 -10.80 0.50 15.48
CA ALA A 20 -11.01 -0.67 14.61
C ALA A 20 -9.71 -1.08 13.89
N LEU A 21 -9.01 -0.13 13.27
CA LEU A 21 -7.76 -0.41 12.56
C LEU A 21 -6.64 -0.79 13.53
N TYR A 22 -6.55 -0.12 14.67
CA TYR A 22 -5.64 -0.48 15.75
C TYR A 22 -5.85 -1.93 16.17
N ASN A 23 -7.10 -2.31 16.48
CA ASN A 23 -7.47 -3.67 16.90
C ASN A 23 -7.14 -4.71 15.81
N ALA A 24 -7.39 -4.40 14.54
CA ALA A 24 -7.03 -5.30 13.44
C ALA A 24 -5.51 -5.54 13.40
N VAL A 25 -4.70 -4.48 13.49
CA VAL A 25 -3.23 -4.59 13.42
C VAL A 25 -2.63 -5.31 14.63
N VAL A 26 -3.14 -5.08 15.84
CA VAL A 26 -2.59 -5.75 17.04
C VAL A 26 -2.97 -7.24 17.14
N ASN A 27 -4.10 -7.64 16.55
CA ASN A 27 -4.53 -9.04 16.52
C ASN A 27 -4.05 -9.79 15.28
N LEU A 28 -3.42 -9.10 14.32
CA LEU A 28 -2.85 -9.72 13.13
C LEU A 28 -1.70 -10.65 13.54
N PRO A 29 -1.71 -11.93 13.12
CA PRO A 29 -0.61 -12.87 13.35
C PRO A 29 0.71 -12.33 12.80
N GLU A 30 1.81 -12.79 13.38
CA GLU A 30 3.15 -12.42 12.91
C GLU A 30 3.32 -12.76 11.42
N GLU A 31 3.91 -11.83 10.67
CA GLU A 31 4.19 -11.97 9.22
C GLU A 31 2.95 -12.04 8.32
N GLU A 32 1.73 -12.10 8.88
CA GLU A 32 0.50 -12.03 8.12
C GLU A 32 0.27 -10.63 7.54
N THR A 33 -0.45 -10.57 6.42
CA THR A 33 -0.61 -9.35 5.64
C THR A 33 -2.01 -8.77 5.71
N ILE A 34 -2.09 -7.44 5.67
CA ILE A 34 -3.31 -6.64 5.61
C ILE A 34 -3.21 -5.61 4.48
N ASN A 35 -4.33 -5.29 3.83
CA ASN A 35 -4.40 -4.23 2.84
C ASN A 35 -4.82 -2.92 3.50
N LEU A 36 -4.09 -1.84 3.24
CA LEU A 36 -4.42 -0.50 3.70
C LEU A 36 -4.17 0.52 2.60
N ALA A 37 -4.96 1.59 2.61
CA ALA A 37 -4.76 2.75 1.77
C ALA A 37 -3.92 3.80 2.51
N VAL A 38 -2.87 4.31 1.84
CA VAL A 38 -2.09 5.47 2.28
C VAL A 38 -2.21 6.56 1.21
N ASP A 39 -2.78 7.70 1.56
CA ASP A 39 -3.14 8.78 0.64
C ASP A 39 -3.90 8.28 -0.60
N GLY A 40 -4.79 7.31 -0.40
CA GLY A 40 -5.58 6.67 -1.46
C GLY A 40 -4.88 5.54 -2.20
N ILE A 41 -3.57 5.33 -2.00
CA ILE A 41 -2.83 4.24 -2.63
C ILE A 41 -2.99 2.98 -1.79
N VAL A 42 -3.70 1.98 -2.33
CA VAL A 42 -3.89 0.68 -1.67
C VAL A 42 -2.62 -0.16 -1.79
N GLY A 43 -2.23 -0.81 -0.71
CA GLY A 43 -1.13 -1.76 -0.74
C GLY A 43 -1.09 -2.70 0.44
N LYS A 44 -0.20 -3.68 0.34
CA LYS A 44 -0.02 -4.74 1.33
C LYS A 44 0.96 -4.32 2.42
N TRP A 45 0.62 -4.70 3.64
CA TRP A 45 1.40 -4.45 4.85
C TRP A 45 1.51 -5.74 5.64
N ALA A 46 2.70 -6.12 6.07
CA ALA A 46 2.92 -7.32 6.87
C ALA A 46 3.13 -6.97 8.34
N ARG A 47 2.53 -7.74 9.25
CA ARG A 47 2.82 -7.66 10.68
C ARG A 47 4.28 -7.99 10.93
N MET A 48 4.98 -7.12 11.66
CA MET A 48 6.36 -7.42 12.07
C MET A 48 6.41 -8.57 13.07
N ARG A 49 7.40 -9.45 12.91
CA ARG A 49 7.76 -10.45 13.91
C ARG A 49 8.18 -9.80 15.23
N THR A 50 7.93 -10.49 16.32
CA THR A 50 8.44 -10.20 17.65
C THR A 50 9.96 -10.10 17.60
N GLY A 51 10.51 -9.07 18.26
CA GLY A 51 11.96 -8.86 18.28
C GLY A 51 12.69 -10.03 18.93
N ALA A 52 13.99 -10.17 18.64
CA ALA A 52 14.83 -11.23 19.24
C ALA A 52 14.83 -11.18 20.78
N ASP A 53 14.67 -10.00 21.36
CA ASP A 53 14.52 -9.77 22.82
C ASP A 53 13.15 -10.18 23.40
N GLY A 54 12.27 -10.80 22.61
CA GLY A 54 10.94 -11.23 23.03
C GLY A 54 9.92 -10.10 23.20
N ARG A 55 10.30 -8.83 22.94
CA ARG A 55 9.38 -7.69 22.99
C ARG A 55 8.49 -7.66 21.75
N PRO A 56 7.17 -7.49 21.90
CA PRO A 56 6.26 -7.42 20.77
C PRO A 56 6.54 -6.16 19.95
N THR A 57 6.98 -6.35 18.70
CA THR A 57 7.22 -5.26 17.77
C THR A 57 5.89 -4.88 17.13
N LEU A 58 5.02 -4.13 17.80
CA LEU A 58 3.67 -3.78 17.31
C LEU A 58 3.71 -2.76 16.16
N GLY A 59 4.12 -3.23 14.99
CA GLY A 59 4.19 -2.46 13.75
C GLY A 59 3.87 -3.30 12.52
N ILE A 60 3.54 -2.61 11.45
CA ILE A 60 3.36 -3.19 10.12
C ILE A 60 4.38 -2.57 9.16
N LYS A 61 4.99 -3.41 8.33
CA LYS A 61 5.94 -3.00 7.30
C LYS A 61 5.28 -3.09 5.93
N PRO A 62 5.55 -2.15 5.00
CA PRO A 62 5.04 -2.27 3.65
C PRO A 62 5.70 -3.46 2.95
N VAL A 63 4.94 -4.19 2.12
CA VAL A 63 5.46 -5.33 1.34
C VAL A 63 5.03 -5.24 -0.12
N GLY A 64 5.80 -5.88 -1.01
CA GLY A 64 5.58 -5.80 -2.45
C GLY A 64 5.72 -4.36 -2.99
N ALA A 65 4.85 -3.98 -3.92
CA ALA A 65 4.88 -2.64 -4.55
C ALA A 65 4.74 -1.49 -3.53
N MET A 66 4.02 -1.73 -2.42
CA MET A 66 3.84 -0.72 -1.37
C MET A 66 5.16 -0.38 -0.66
N ALA A 67 6.15 -1.27 -0.65
CA ALA A 67 7.47 -0.95 -0.10
C ALA A 67 8.16 0.18 -0.89
N THR A 68 8.02 0.16 -2.22
CA THR A 68 8.53 1.22 -3.10
C THR A 68 7.77 2.53 -2.92
N VAL A 69 6.44 2.46 -2.84
CA VAL A 69 5.59 3.64 -2.60
C VAL A 69 5.92 4.27 -1.25
N TRP A 70 5.97 3.48 -0.19
CA TRP A 70 6.30 3.97 1.14
C TRP A 70 7.69 4.60 1.19
N LYS A 71 8.70 3.99 0.54
CA LYS A 71 10.04 4.56 0.46
C LYS A 71 10.05 5.96 -0.19
N ARG A 72 9.23 6.19 -1.22
CA ARG A 72 9.07 7.51 -1.83
C ARG A 72 8.36 8.49 -0.88
N LEU A 73 7.30 8.03 -0.20
CA LEU A 73 6.63 8.85 0.82
C LEU A 73 7.59 9.24 1.96
N GLN A 74 8.54 8.37 2.30
CA GLN A 74 9.57 8.69 3.29
C GLN A 74 10.56 9.78 2.86
N GLU A 75 10.63 10.19 1.59
CA GLU A 75 11.40 11.38 1.19
C GLU A 75 10.79 12.66 1.81
N ARG A 76 9.52 12.57 2.21
CA ARG A 76 8.73 13.63 2.85
C ARG A 76 8.58 13.41 4.37
N ARG A 77 9.62 12.90 5.05
CA ARG A 77 9.56 12.66 6.51
C ARG A 77 9.13 13.92 7.26
N GLY A 78 8.28 13.74 8.27
CA GLY A 78 7.67 14.84 9.03
C GLY A 78 6.33 15.33 8.47
N GLU A 79 5.97 14.97 7.24
CA GLU A 79 4.63 15.21 6.71
C GLU A 79 3.63 14.17 7.23
N LYS A 80 2.33 14.51 7.14
CA LYS A 80 1.22 13.64 7.52
C LYS A 80 0.57 13.02 6.29
N VAL A 81 0.27 11.73 6.38
CA VAL A 81 -0.44 10.96 5.36
C VAL A 81 -1.75 10.41 5.91
N ARG A 82 -2.74 10.28 5.04
CA ARG A 82 -4.03 9.67 5.36
C ARG A 82 -3.93 8.16 5.25
N VAL A 83 -4.18 7.47 6.36
CA VAL A 83 -4.32 6.01 6.41
C VAL A 83 -5.78 5.63 6.60
N SER A 84 -6.27 4.69 5.80
CA SER A 84 -7.61 4.11 5.92
C SER A 84 -7.61 2.66 5.48
N TRP A 85 -8.71 1.97 5.77
CA TRP A 85 -9.05 0.77 5.01
C TRP A 85 -9.14 1.11 3.52
N PRO A 86 -8.84 0.17 2.61
CA PRO A 86 -9.31 0.31 1.24
C PRO A 86 -10.83 0.49 1.33
N ASP A 87 -11.36 1.56 0.75
CA ASP A 87 -12.81 1.73 0.62
C ASP A 87 -13.38 0.49 -0.09
N ASP A 88 -14.64 0.14 0.22
CA ASP A 88 -15.31 -1.03 -0.33
C ASP A 88 -15.16 -1.02 -1.87
N GLU A 89 -14.76 -2.18 -2.40
CA GLU A 89 -14.02 -2.52 -3.63
C GLU A 89 -14.21 -1.74 -4.95
N GLU A 90 -15.17 -0.82 -5.10
CA GLU A 90 -15.50 -0.23 -6.41
C GLU A 90 -14.54 0.89 -6.85
N ASP A 91 -14.03 1.70 -5.93
CA ASP A 91 -13.31 2.94 -6.28
C ASP A 91 -11.79 2.76 -6.49
N ALA A 92 -11.19 1.73 -5.91
CA ALA A 92 -9.74 1.49 -5.96
C ALA A 92 -9.32 0.77 -7.25
N TRP A 93 -10.14 -0.16 -7.75
CA TRP A 93 -9.93 -0.84 -9.03
C TRP A 93 -10.07 0.13 -10.21
N LEU A 94 -11.04 1.04 -10.17
CA LEU A 94 -11.20 2.08 -11.21
C LEU A 94 -9.98 3.02 -11.29
N ARG A 95 -9.40 3.44 -10.16
CA ARG A 95 -8.21 4.32 -10.17
C ARG A 95 -6.91 3.61 -10.58
N LEU A 96 -6.73 2.34 -10.19
CA LEU A 96 -5.59 1.54 -10.64
C LEU A 96 -5.67 1.19 -12.13
N ALA A 97 -6.88 0.92 -12.63
CA ALA A 97 -7.11 0.72 -14.06
C ALA A 97 -6.81 2.00 -14.85
N ASP A 98 -7.28 3.17 -14.40
CA ASP A 98 -7.03 4.46 -15.05
C ASP A 98 -5.52 4.77 -15.17
N THR A 99 -4.75 4.50 -14.10
CA THR A 99 -3.28 4.73 -14.11
C THR A 99 -2.52 3.70 -14.95
N THR A 100 -3.03 2.47 -15.08
CA THR A 100 -2.36 1.38 -15.80
C THR A 100 -2.71 1.34 -17.30
N PHE A 101 -3.84 1.93 -17.71
CA PHE A 101 -4.26 1.97 -19.11
C PHE A 101 -3.69 3.15 -19.91
N GLU A 102 -3.24 4.23 -19.27
CA GLU A 102 -2.52 5.32 -19.97
C GLU A 102 -1.19 4.87 -20.58
N GLU A 103 -0.55 3.81 -20.07
CA GLU A 103 0.70 3.27 -20.62
C GLU A 103 0.49 2.31 -21.81
N TRP A 104 -0.73 1.82 -22.04
CA TRP A 104 -1.05 0.89 -23.14
C TRP A 104 -1.69 1.57 -24.37
N TYR A 105 -2.01 2.86 -24.27
CA TYR A 105 -2.44 3.69 -25.41
C TYR A 105 -1.39 4.74 -25.80
N SER A 106 -0.10 4.46 -25.54
CA SER A 106 0.96 5.19 -26.23
C SER A 106 0.85 4.91 -27.72
N ALA A 107 0.74 5.95 -28.53
CA ALA A 107 0.46 5.91 -29.98
C ALA A 107 1.61 5.34 -30.84
N GLU A 108 2.39 4.41 -30.30
CA GLU A 108 3.59 3.81 -30.92
C GLU A 108 3.46 2.31 -31.20
N ASP A 109 2.28 1.69 -30.98
CA ASP A 109 2.04 0.26 -31.27
C ASP A 109 1.03 0.03 -32.42
N GLU A 110 0.98 0.95 -33.38
CA GLU A 110 0.20 0.79 -34.63
C GLU A 110 1.05 0.17 -35.78
N GLU A 111 2.23 -0.39 -35.50
CA GLU A 111 3.13 -0.98 -36.51
C GLU A 111 3.29 -2.52 -36.37
N ALA A 112 2.36 -3.20 -35.69
CA ALA A 112 2.44 -4.64 -35.44
C ALA A 112 1.22 -5.46 -35.94
N PHE A 113 0.37 -4.90 -36.80
CA PHE A 113 -0.68 -5.66 -37.52
C PHE A 113 -0.45 -5.71 -39.04
N GLY A 114 0.82 -5.65 -39.46
CA GLY A 114 1.22 -5.63 -40.87
C GLY A 114 1.13 -6.96 -41.63
N ASP A 115 0.99 -8.13 -40.99
CA ASP A 115 1.26 -9.40 -41.72
C ASP A 115 0.39 -10.61 -41.33
N LEU A 116 -0.91 -10.43 -41.14
CA LEU A 116 -1.85 -11.56 -41.14
C LEU A 116 -2.91 -11.41 -42.24
N ARG A 117 -2.45 -11.52 -43.50
CA ARG A 117 -3.22 -12.14 -44.59
C ARG A 117 -2.52 -13.44 -44.97
N PRO A 118 -3.20 -14.58 -44.88
CA PRO A 118 -3.67 -15.25 -46.12
C PRO A 118 -5.00 -16.02 -45.89
N LEU A 119 -5.83 -16.40 -46.87
CA LEU A 119 -5.86 -16.36 -48.33
C LEU A 119 -7.35 -16.36 -48.75
#